data_AF-A0A538NYQ0-F1
#
_entry.id   AF-A0A538NYQ0-F1
#
_cell.length_a   1.000
_cell.length_b   1.000
_cell.length_c   1.000
_cell.angle_alpha   90.00
_cell.angle_beta   90.00
_cell.angle_gamma   90.00
#
_symmetry.space_group_name_H-M   'P 1'
#
loop_
_entity.id
_entity.type
_entity.pdbx_description
1 polymer ?
#
loop_
_entity_poly.entity_id
_entity_poly.type
_entity_poly.pdbx_seq_one_letter_code
_entity_poly.pdbx_strand_id
1 'polypeptide(L)' 'MRVGIATDHGGFALKEELLSNLREARYEVVDFGAFTQNPDDDYPDFVIPLAEALAEGR' A
#
# COMPACT_ATOMS: atom_id res chain seq x y z
N MET A 1 11.46 11.54 -0.32
CA MET A 1 11.18 10.35 0.51
C MET A 1 10.09 9.59 -0.20
N ARG A 2 10.32 8.29 -0.43
CA ARG A 2 9.36 7.40 -1.09
C ARG A 2 8.61 6.60 -0.03
N VAL A 3 7.31 6.43 -0.20
CA VAL A 3 6.43 5.73 0.75
C VAL A 3 5.81 4.55 0.02
N GLY A 4 6.14 3.34 0.47
CA GLY A 4 5.40 2.13 0.10
C GLY A 4 4.17 2.00 1.01
N ILE A 5 3.03 1.66 0.45
CA ILE A 5 1.81 1.35 1.22
C ILE A 5 1.21 0.04 0.73
N ALA A 6 0.78 -0.80 1.68
CA ALA A 6 0.11 -2.06 1.43
C ALA A 6 -0.95 -2.34 2.51
N THR A 7 -2.01 -3.07 2.16
CA THR A 7 -3.07 -3.52 3.08
C THR A 7 -3.85 -4.69 2.48
N ASP A 8 -4.67 -5.36 3.27
CA ASP A 8 -5.72 -6.28 2.84
C ASP A 8 -7.10 -5.57 2.83
N HIS A 9 -8.17 -6.34 2.68
CA HIS A 9 -9.54 -5.84 2.75
C HIS A 9 -9.86 -5.10 4.06
N GLY A 10 -9.21 -5.46 5.17
CA GLY A 10 -9.43 -4.85 6.48
C GLY A 10 -9.00 -3.38 6.53
N GLY A 11 -7.98 -2.99 5.76
CA GLY A 11 -7.49 -1.61 5.69
C GLY A 11 -7.69 -0.90 4.36
N PHE A 12 -8.32 -1.54 3.36
CA PHE A 12 -8.49 -0.99 2.01
C PHE A 12 -9.05 0.44 1.99
N ALA A 13 -10.16 0.70 2.69
CA ALA A 13 -10.79 2.02 2.70
C ALA A 13 -9.88 3.12 3.28
N LEU A 14 -9.17 2.80 4.37
CA LEU A 14 -8.22 3.73 4.99
C LEU A 14 -6.99 3.96 4.10
N LYS A 15 -6.49 2.92 3.42
CA LYS A 15 -5.40 3.06 2.45
C LYS A 15 -5.77 4.04 1.35
N GLU A 16 -6.97 3.95 0.77
CA GLU A 16 -7.40 4.85 -0.30
C GLU A 16 -7.45 6.32 0.17
N GLU A 17 -7.91 6.57 1.39
CA GLU A 17 -7.86 7.92 1.99
C GLU A 17 -6.41 8.40 2.18
N LEU A 18 -5.53 7.56 2.74
CA LEU A 18 -4.12 7.87 2.94
C LEU A 18 -3.39 8.13 1.62
N LEU A 19 -3.70 7.37 0.55
CA LEU A 19 -3.15 7.58 -0.78
C LEU A 19 -3.45 8.99 -1.29
N SER A 20 -4.68 9.49 -1.12
CA SER A 20 -5.04 10.86 -1.49
C SER A 20 -4.22 11.87 -0.69
N ASN A 21 -4.22 11.73 0.64
CA ASN A 21 -3.53 12.65 1.54
C ASN A 21 -2.01 12.70 1.29
N LEU A 22 -1.37 11.54 1.08
CA LEU A 22 0.06 11.46 0.80
C LEU A 22 0.43 12.08 -0.56
N ARG A 23 -0.40 11.86 -1.58
CA ARG A 23 -0.21 12.46 -2.91
C ARG A 23 -0.40 13.97 -2.88
N GLU A 24 -1.41 14.46 -2.16
CA GLU A 24 -1.63 15.90 -1.93
C GLU A 24 -0.45 16.56 -1.20
N ALA A 25 0.11 15.86 -0.20
CA ALA A 25 1.31 16.27 0.51
C ALA A 25 2.61 16.10 -0.30
N ARG A 26 2.52 15.76 -1.60
CA ARG A 26 3.65 15.63 -2.55
C ARG A 26 4.66 14.53 -2.20
N TYR A 27 4.25 13.50 -1.47
CA TYR A 27 5.07 12.29 -1.33
C TYR A 27 5.06 11.48 -2.63
N GLU A 28 6.18 10.81 -2.90
CA GLU A 28 6.23 9.79 -3.94
C GLU A 28 5.71 8.47 -3.34
N VAL A 29 4.51 8.06 -3.75
CA VAL A 29 3.83 6.89 -3.17
C VAL A 29 3.82 5.73 -4.15
N VAL A 30 4.22 4.56 -3.68
CA VAL A 30 4.11 3.28 -4.40
C VAL A 30 3.06 2.44 -3.70
N ASP A 31 1.96 2.17 -4.40
CA ASP A 31 0.87 1.34 -3.90
C ASP A 31 1.12 -0.13 -4.30
N PHE A 32 1.31 -0.98 -3.30
CA PHE A 32 1.50 -2.42 -3.47
C PHE A 32 0.17 -3.20 -3.33
N GLY A 33 -0.95 -2.51 -3.13
CA GLY A 33 -2.28 -3.09 -3.00
C GLY A 33 -2.75 -3.19 -1.54
N ALA A 34 -3.92 -3.76 -1.25
CA ALA A 34 -4.91 -4.29 -2.17
C ALA A 34 -5.43 -3.21 -3.15
N PHE A 35 -5.67 -3.58 -4.41
CA PHE A 35 -6.14 -2.64 -5.45
C PHE A 35 -7.67 -2.58 -5.55
N THR A 36 -8.34 -3.51 -4.89
CA THR A 36 -9.80 -3.64 -4.87
C THR A 36 -10.21 -4.14 -3.49
N GLN A 37 -11.41 -3.78 -3.05
CA GLN A 37 -12.00 -4.34 -1.85
C GLN A 37 -12.44 -5.79 -2.11
N ASN A 38 -11.68 -6.76 -1.57
CA ASN A 38 -11.95 -8.18 -1.70
C ASN A 38 -11.97 -8.86 -0.30
N PRO A 39 -13.14 -9.19 0.27
CA PRO A 39 -13.24 -9.77 1.62
C PRO A 39 -12.45 -11.07 1.84
N ASP A 40 -12.06 -11.75 0.75
CA ASP A 40 -11.34 -13.03 0.79
C ASP A 40 -9.84 -12.86 0.47
N ASP A 41 -9.32 -11.62 0.39
CA ASP A 41 -7.88 -11.39 0.22
C ASP A 41 -7.08 -11.55 1.51
N ASP A 42 -5.80 -11.86 1.36
CA ASP A 42 -4.88 -12.10 2.48
C ASP A 42 -3.72 -11.09 2.44
N TYR A 43 -3.45 -10.44 3.58
CA TYR A 43 -2.43 -9.39 3.67
C TYR A 43 -1.00 -9.78 3.20
N PRO A 44 -0.49 -11.03 3.36
CA PRO A 44 0.84 -11.41 2.91
C PRO A 44 1.09 -11.15 1.42
N ASP A 45 0.06 -11.27 0.58
CA ASP A 45 0.14 -11.07 -0.87
C ASP A 45 0.57 -9.64 -1.23
N PHE A 46 0.30 -8.67 -0.36
CA PHE A 46 0.61 -7.26 -0.57
C PHE A 46 1.80 -6.78 0.27
N VAL A 47 1.93 -7.25 1.52
CA VAL A 47 3.00 -6.76 2.41
C VAL A 47 4.36 -7.39 2.12
N ILE A 48 4.42 -8.62 1.59
CA ILE A 48 5.71 -9.27 1.26
C ILE A 48 6.39 -8.54 0.09
N PRO A 49 5.73 -8.29 -1.06
CA PRO A 49 6.34 -7.51 -2.15
C PRO A 49 6.81 -6.11 -1.73
N LEU A 50 6.06 -5.46 -0.83
CA LEU A 50 6.46 -4.18 -0.24
C LEU A 50 7.75 -4.32 0.59
N ALA A 51 7.81 -5.31 1.47
CA ALA A 51 8.96 -5.55 2.34
C ALA A 51 10.22 -5.91 1.53
N GLU A 52 10.07 -6.70 0.47
CA GLU A 52 11.15 -7.02 -0.47
C GLU A 52 11.65 -5.77 -1.20
N ALA A 53 10.74 -4.92 -1.71
CA ALA A 53 11.11 -3.66 -2.34
C ALA A 53 11.88 -2.75 -1.38
N LEU A 54 11.45 -2.66 -0.12
CA LEU A 54 12.14 -1.90 0.92
C LEU A 54 13.54 -2.46 1.19
N ALA A 55 13.69 -3.79 1.29
CA ALA A 55 14.97 -4.44 1.52
C ALA A 55 15.96 -4.22 0.36
N GLU A 56 15.46 -4.08 -0.86
CA GLU A 56 16.24 -3.79 -2.07
C GLU A 56 16.49 -2.29 -2.30
N GLY A 57 15.93 -1.41 -1.46
CA GLY A 57 16.06 0.05 -1.61
C GLY A 57 15.29 0.63 -2.80
N ARG A 58 14.22 -0.05 -3.22
CA ARG A 58 13.32 0.38 -4.31
C ARG A 58 12.15 1.22 -3.80
#